data_AF-A0A7G8WC95-F1
#
_entry.id   AF-A0A7G8WC95-F1
#
_cell.length_a   1.000
_cell.length_b   1.000
_cell.length_c   1.000
_cell.angle_alpha   90.00
_cell.angle_beta   90.00
_cell.angle_gamma   90.00
#
_symmetry.space_group_name_H-M   'P 1'
#
loop_
_entity.id
_entity.type
_entity.pdbx_description
1 polymer ?
#
loop_
_entity_poly.entity_id
_entity_poly.type
_entity_poly.pdbx_seq_one_letter_code
_entity_poly.pdbx_strand_id
1 'polypeptide(L)' 'MNKKTKTIIIGGLIGGIAYASIMAGFDYSDGLDFRIWRFLLNAIIFGIFMAIMNIYNIKKQTEENKITNSKNNKMPTK' A
#
# COMPACT_ATOMS: atom_id res chain seq x y z
N MET A 1 -8.47 7.81 -15.17
CA MET A 1 -7.76 6.89 -14.25
C MET A 1 -8.78 5.93 -13.61
N ASN A 2 -8.50 4.63 -13.56
CA ASN A 2 -9.44 3.63 -13.05
C ASN A 2 -9.55 3.69 -11.51
N LYS A 3 -10.72 3.39 -10.91
CA LYS A 3 -10.95 3.56 -9.45
C LYS A 3 -9.96 2.76 -8.60
N LYS A 4 -9.65 1.53 -9.04
CA LYS A 4 -8.65 0.66 -8.39
C LYS A 4 -7.25 1.27 -8.40
N THR A 5 -6.84 1.81 -9.55
CA THR A 5 -5.55 2.50 -9.71
C THR A 5 -5.44 3.71 -8.79
N LYS A 6 -6.51 4.51 -8.68
CA LYS A 6 -6.56 5.66 -7.76
C LYS A 6 -6.35 5.23 -6.31
N THR A 7 -7.03 4.18 -5.86
CA THR A 7 -6.89 3.66 -4.49
C THR A 7 -5.48 3.11 -4.23
N ILE A 8 -4.89 2.40 -5.19
CA ILE A 8 -3.52 1.88 -5.06
C ILE A 8 -2.50 3.03 -4.93
N ILE A 9 -2.63 4.07 -5.76
CA ILE A 9 -1.75 5.24 -5.72
C ILE A 9 -1.91 6.00 -4.39
N ILE A 10 -3.16 6.22 -3.94
CA ILE A 10 -3.43 6.89 -2.66
C ILE A 10 -2.90 6.09 -1.48
N GLY A 11 -3.08 4.76 -1.49
CA GLY A 11 -2.55 3.88 -0.44
C GLY A 11 -1.02 3.91 -0.38
N GLY A 12 -0.35 3.89 -1.53
CA GLY A 12 1.11 4.03 -1.62
C GLY A 12 1.59 5.40 -1.13
N LEU A 13 0.91 6.49 -1.50
CA LEU A 13 1.23 7.85 -1.06
C LEU A 13 1.06 8.01 0.46
N ILE A 14 -0.07 7.58 1.02
CA ILE A 14 -0.32 7.67 2.46
C ILE A 14 0.69 6.82 3.23
N GLY A 15 0.95 5.58 2.78
CA GLY A 15 1.93 4.70 3.40
C GLY A 15 3.36 5.26 3.35
N GLY A 16 3.76 5.81 2.20
CA GLY A 16 5.07 6.45 2.02
C GLY A 16 5.24 7.69 2.90
N ILE A 17 4.22 8.56 2.97
CA ILE A 17 4.24 9.76 3.84
C ILE A 17 4.30 9.35 5.30
N ALA A 18 3.46 8.41 5.75
CA ALA A 18 3.45 7.95 7.14
C ALA A 18 4.81 7.39 7.57
N TYR A 19 5.41 6.52 6.75
CA TYR A 19 6.74 5.97 7.03
C TYR A 19 7.82 7.06 7.07
N ALA A 20 7.82 7.96 6.09
CA ALA A 20 8.79 9.04 6.03
C ALA A 20 8.64 10.03 7.21
N SER A 21 7.41 10.32 7.66
CA SER A 21 7.14 11.15 8.83
C SER A 21 7.64 10.50 10.13
N ILE A 22 7.48 9.19 10.28
CA ILE A 22 8.05 8.46 11.43
C ILE A 22 9.58 8.56 11.41
N MET A 23 10.21 8.32 10.25
CA MET A 23 11.66 8.45 10.10
C MET A 23 12.16 9.88 10.34
N ALA A 24 11.42 10.89 9.91
CA ALA A 24 11.75 12.29 10.20
C ALA A 24 11.67 12.59 11.71
N GLY A 25 10.69 12.01 12.41
CA GLY A 25 10.58 12.11 13.86
C GLY A 25 11.75 11.47 14.58
N PHE A 26 12.22 10.31 14.10
CA PHE A 26 13.43 9.67 14.64
C PHE A 26 14.68 10.48 14.37
N ASP A 27 14.85 11.00 13.15
CA ASP A 27 15.98 11.88 12.81
C ASP A 27 16.04 13.11 13.75
N TYR A 28 14.89 13.71 14.06
CA TYR A 28 14.80 14.82 15.01
C TYR A 28 15.18 14.40 16.44
N SER A 29 14.77 13.20 16.86
CA SER A 29 15.09 12.66 18.20
C SER A 29 16.58 12.34 18.35
N ASP A 30 17.23 11.90 17.28
CA ASP A 30 18.65 11.52 17.26
C ASP A 30 19.59 12.73 17.09
N GLY A 31 19.04 13.95 17.03
CA GLY A 31 19.80 15.18 16.80
C GLY A 31 20.38 15.30 15.39
N LEU A 32 19.87 14.51 14.44
CA LEU A 32 20.27 14.58 13.04
C LEU A 32 19.48 15.68 12.35
N ASP A 33 20.17 16.47 11.53
CA ASP A 33 19.50 17.48 10.70
C ASP A 33 18.47 16.84 9.77
N PHE A 34 17.31 17.49 9.64
CA PHE A 34 16.26 17.04 8.74
C PHE A 34 16.73 17.13 7.28
N ARG A 35 16.99 15.96 6.69
CA ARG A 35 17.42 15.87 5.29
C ARG A 35 16.24 15.55 4.39
N ILE A 36 15.70 16.59 3.73
CA ILE A 36 14.56 16.46 2.79
C ILE A 36 14.75 15.34 1.75
N TRP A 37 15.98 15.16 1.27
CA TRP A 37 16.28 14.15 0.25
C TRP A 37 16.14 12.72 0.79
N ARG A 38 16.53 12.51 2.05
CA ARG A 38 16.38 11.23 2.75
C ARG A 38 14.91 10.95 3.04
N PHE A 39 14.13 11.97 3.39
CA PHE A 39 12.68 11.86 3.52
C PHE A 39 12.02 11.46 2.19
N LEU A 40 12.34 12.14 1.08
CA LEU A 40 11.80 11.82 -0.23
C LEU A 40 12.17 10.39 -0.67
N LEU A 41 13.44 9.99 -0.50
CA LEU A 41 13.87 8.63 -0.85
C LEU A 41 13.13 7.57 -0.06
N ASN A 42 12.97 7.76 1.26
CA ASN A 42 12.20 6.84 2.10
C ASN A 42 10.73 6.79 1.66
N ALA A 43 10.09 7.95 1.41
CA ALA A 43 8.71 8.01 0.95
C ALA A 43 8.51 7.32 -0.41
N ILE A 44 9.44 7.50 -1.35
CA ILE A 44 9.37 6.89 -2.69
C ILE A 44 9.59 5.38 -2.61
N ILE A 45 10.64 4.92 -1.93
CA ILE A 45 10.95 3.48 -1.80
C ILE A 45 9.80 2.75 -1.11
N PHE A 46 9.32 3.27 0.03
CA PHE A 46 8.20 2.66 0.75
C PHE A 46 6.88 2.79 -0.01
N GLY A 47 6.64 3.91 -0.69
CA GLY A 47 5.44 4.13 -1.49
C GLY A 47 5.35 3.15 -2.66
N ILE A 48 6.47 2.91 -3.36
CA ILE A 48 6.56 1.90 -4.42
C ILE A 48 6.39 0.50 -3.84
N PHE A 49 7.07 0.17 -2.74
CA PHE A 49 6.95 -1.13 -2.08
C PHE A 49 5.50 -1.44 -1.66
N MET A 50 4.82 -0.48 -1.03
CA MET A 50 3.41 -0.59 -0.65
C MET A 50 2.48 -0.70 -1.86
N ALA A 51 2.74 0.05 -2.93
CA ALA A 51 1.96 -0.05 -4.16
C ALA A 51 2.07 -1.45 -4.79
N ILE A 52 3.29 -1.99 -4.83
CA ILE A 52 3.56 -3.35 -5.33
C ILE A 52 2.86 -4.40 -4.45
N MET A 53 3.05 -4.35 -3.12
CA MET A 53 2.38 -5.23 -2.16
C MET A 53 0.86 -5.20 -2.30
N ASN A 54 0.27 -4.02 -2.45
CA ASN A 54 -1.16 -3.85 -2.61
C ASN A 54 -1.68 -4.45 -3.93
N ILE A 55 -0.90 -4.36 -5.02
CA ILE A 55 -1.23 -5.01 -6.29
C ILE A 55 -1.27 -6.54 -6.14
N TYR A 56 -0.28 -7.13 -5.46
CA TYR A 56 -0.27 -8.57 -5.18
C TYR A 56 -1.46 -8.99 -4.31
N ASN A 57 -1.77 -8.21 -3.27
CA ASN A 57 -2.87 -8.52 -2.37
C ASN A 57 -4.24 -8.43 -3.07
N ILE A 58 -4.44 -7.43 -3.94
CA ILE A 58 -5.66 -7.30 -4.76
C ILE A 58 -5.79 -8.45 -5.76
N LYS A 59 -4.69 -8.89 -6.37
CA LYS A 59 -4.68 -10.09 -7.24
C LYS A 59 -5.15 -11.32 -6.47
N LYS A 60 -4.58 -11.56 -5.29
CA LYS A 60 -4.98 -12.68 -4.42
C LYS A 60 -6.46 -12.60 -4.01
N GLN A 61 -6.93 -11.44 -3.56
CA GLN A 61 -8.35 -11.24 -3.21
C GLN A 61 -9.29 -11.41 -4.41
N THR A 62 -8.85 -11.07 -5.62
CA THR A 62 -9.66 -11.25 -6.83
C THR A 62 -9.79 -12.73 -7.19
N GLU A 63 -8.73 -13.51 -7.01
CA GLU A 63 -8.72 -14.97 -7.20
C GLU A 63 -9.60 -15.66 -6.15
N GLU A 64 -9.43 -15.31 -4.87
CA GLU A 64 -10.25 -15.84 -3.77
C GLU A 64 -11.73 -15.50 -3.93
N ASN A 65 -12.07 -14.27 -4.29
CA ASN A 65 -13.47 -13.89 -4.54
C ASN A 65 -14.08 -14.62 -5.74
N LYS A 66 -13.30 -14.93 -6.79
CA LYS A 66 -13.77 -15.74 -7.92
C LYS A 66 -14.04 -17.18 -7.48
N ILE A 67 -13.17 -17.78 -6.67
CA ILE A 67 -13.31 -19.14 -6.16
C ILE A 67 -14.53 -19.23 -5.22
N THR A 68 -14.73 -18.26 -4.34
CA THR A 68 -15.88 -18.22 -3.40
C THR A 68 -17.21 -17.97 -4.12
N ASN A 69 -17.27 -17.03 -5.08
CA ASN A 69 -18.49 -16.84 -5.88
C ASN A 69 -18.79 -18.07 -6.77
N SER A 70 -17.77 -18.73 -7.31
CA SER A 70 -17.95 -19.98 -8.07
C SER A 70 -18.46 -21.14 -7.20
N LYS A 71 -18.03 -21.23 -5.93
CA LYS A 71 -18.55 -22.20 -4.95
C LYS A 71 -19.99 -21.90 -4.55
N ASN A 72 -20.33 -20.65 -4.26
CA ASN A 72 -21.68 -20.25 -3.87
C ASN A 72 -22.71 -20.42 -5.00
N ASN A 73 -22.32 -20.22 -6.26
CA ASN A 73 -23.21 -20.48 -7.40
C ASN A 73 -23.39 -21.98 -7.74
N LYS A 74 -22.59 -22.89 -7.15
CA LYS A 74 -22.69 -24.35 -7.39
C LYS A 74 -23.44 -25.10 -6.29
N MET A 75 -23.75 -24.46 -5.17
CA MET A 75 -24.51 -25.08 -4.09
C MET A 75 -25.81 -24.31 -3.90
N PRO A 76 -26.95 -24.79 -4.45
CA PRO A 76 -28.23 -24.18 -4.14
C PRO A 76 -28.47 -24.33 -2.63
N THR A 77 -28.66 -23.22 -1.94
CA THR A 77 -29.28 -23.21 -0.62
C THR A 77 -30.64 -23.89 -0.77
N LYS A 78 -30.75 -25.07 -0.15
CA LYS A 78 -31.96 -25.88 -0.11
C LYS A 78 -33.08 -25.16 0.62
#